data_AF-A0A0R2FP30-F1
#
_entry.id   AF-A0A0R2FP30-F1
#
_cell.length_a   1.000
_cell.length_b   1.000
_cell.length_c   1.000
_cell.angle_alpha   90.00
_cell.angle_beta   90.00
_cell.angle_gamma   90.00
#
_symmetry.space_group_name_H-M   'P 1'
#
loop_
_entity.id
_entity.type
_entity.pdbx_description
1 polymer ?
#
loop_
_entity_poly.entity_id
_entity_poly.type
_entity_poly.pdbx_seq_one_letter_code
_entity_poly.pdbx_strand_id
1 'polypeptide(L)'
;MAEDFDGLNAWLDDIKKAVTLTTAQKAVITSAGAAAFAEVLKRNTPRSKRNKTEHLADMITYKPGFDIEGNFTGNTDVGFKKSKAYIARFLNDGTKKMSATHFFDKTVDEALVAAQEAEAAAYYTIVGGGLD
;
A
#
# COMPACT_ATOMS: atom_id res chain seq x y z
N MET A 1 -12.18 -45.92 6.71
CA MET A 1 -12.94 -45.37 5.56
C MET A 1 -13.68 -44.08 5.90
N ALA A 2 -14.27 -43.91 7.10
CA ALA A 2 -14.88 -42.62 7.50
C ALA A 2 -13.86 -41.57 7.99
N GLU A 3 -12.77 -42.00 8.64
CA GLU A 3 -11.78 -41.07 9.22
C GLU A 3 -10.84 -40.41 8.19
N ASP A 4 -10.66 -40.99 7.00
CA ASP A 4 -9.84 -40.39 5.93
C ASP A 4 -10.43 -39.08 5.38
N PHE A 5 -11.76 -38.93 5.43
CA PHE A 5 -12.43 -37.72 4.92
C PHE A 5 -12.33 -36.55 5.90
N ASP A 6 -12.28 -36.80 7.21
CA ASP A 6 -12.10 -35.76 8.22
C ASP A 6 -10.69 -35.16 8.17
N GLY A 7 -9.67 -36.00 7.98
CA GLY A 7 -8.28 -35.54 7.78
C GLY A 7 -8.13 -34.69 6.50
N LEU A 8 -8.81 -35.08 5.43
CA LEU A 8 -8.79 -34.33 4.16
C LEU A 8 -9.55 -32.99 4.28
N ASN A 9 -10.65 -32.95 5.03
CA ASN A 9 -11.41 -31.72 5.29
C ASN A 9 -10.64 -30.75 6.18
N ALA A 10 -9.97 -31.24 7.23
CA ALA A 10 -9.10 -30.42 8.08
C ALA A 10 -7.94 -29.82 7.26
N TRP A 11 -7.28 -30.64 6.44
CA TRP A 11 -6.24 -30.18 5.53
C TRP A 11 -6.76 -29.16 4.49
N LEU A 12 -7.94 -29.41 3.91
CA LEU A 12 -8.58 -28.48 2.98
C LEU A 12 -8.95 -27.15 3.65
N ASP A 13 -9.41 -27.18 4.90
CA ASP A 13 -9.72 -25.97 5.66
C ASP A 13 -8.46 -25.19 6.07
N ASP A 14 -7.36 -25.88 6.37
CA ASP A 14 -6.07 -25.23 6.62
C ASP A 14 -5.46 -24.64 5.34
N ILE A 15 -5.61 -25.32 4.19
CA ILE A 15 -5.30 -24.72 2.89
C ILE A 15 -6.20 -23.53 2.61
N LYS A 16 -7.51 -23.61 2.87
CA LYS A 16 -8.41 -22.47 2.69
C LYS A 16 -8.05 -21.32 3.60
N LYS A 17 -7.63 -21.54 4.86
CA LYS A 17 -7.15 -20.47 5.74
C LYS A 17 -5.82 -19.88 5.25
N ALA A 18 -4.90 -20.71 4.75
CA ALA A 18 -3.65 -20.26 4.16
C ALA A 18 -3.84 -19.47 2.85
N VAL A 19 -4.88 -19.81 2.08
CA VAL A 19 -5.22 -19.17 0.80
C VAL A 19 -6.16 -17.97 0.98
N THR A 20 -6.97 -17.94 2.05
CA THR A 20 -7.97 -16.90 2.31
C THR A 20 -7.53 -16.02 3.47
N LEU A 21 -6.66 -15.04 3.19
CA LEU A 21 -6.32 -14.00 4.15
C LEU A 21 -7.59 -13.25 4.58
N THR A 22 -7.77 -13.08 5.89
CA THR A 22 -8.84 -12.21 6.40
C THR A 22 -8.59 -10.77 5.99
N THR A 23 -9.65 -9.95 5.93
CA THR A 23 -9.54 -8.50 5.64
C THR A 23 -8.57 -7.79 6.58
N ALA A 24 -8.50 -8.22 7.85
CA ALA A 24 -7.57 -7.69 8.83
C ALA A 24 -6.11 -8.08 8.54
N GLN A 25 -5.84 -9.34 8.20
CA GLN A 25 -4.51 -9.79 7.79
C GLN A 25 -4.05 -9.10 6.51
N LYS A 26 -4.96 -8.97 5.54
CA LYS A 26 -4.71 -8.23 4.30
C LYS A 26 -4.34 -6.78 4.59
N ALA A 27 -5.07 -6.11 5.48
CA ALA A 27 -4.79 -4.75 5.90
C ALA A 27 -3.37 -4.58 6.46
N VAL A 28 -2.90 -5.54 7.28
CA VAL A 28 -1.54 -5.52 7.82
C VAL A 28 -0.51 -5.63 6.70
N ILE A 29 -0.69 -6.59 5.79
CA ILE A 29 0.22 -6.81 4.66
C ILE A 29 0.30 -5.56 3.78
N THR A 30 -0.84 -5.08 3.27
CA THR A 30 -0.87 -3.93 2.36
C THR A 30 -0.47 -2.64 3.06
N SER A 31 -0.65 -2.53 4.39
CA SER A 31 -0.15 -1.37 5.14
C SER A 31 1.37 -1.30 5.20
N ALA A 32 2.06 -2.44 5.20
CA ALA A 32 3.52 -2.48 5.15
C ALA A 32 4.05 -2.00 3.79
N GLY A 33 3.46 -2.49 2.70
CA GLY A 33 3.74 -2.00 1.34
C GLY A 33 3.42 -0.52 1.17
N ALA A 34 2.27 -0.09 1.69
CA ALA A 34 1.85 1.32 1.67
C ALA A 34 2.82 2.24 2.42
N ALA A 35 3.37 1.81 3.56
CA ALA A 35 4.36 2.58 4.30
C ALA A 35 5.65 2.75 3.50
N ALA A 36 6.15 1.67 2.88
CA ALA A 36 7.34 1.73 2.02
C ALA A 36 7.11 2.62 0.79
N PHE A 37 5.96 2.50 0.14
CA PHE A 37 5.58 3.34 -0.99
C PHE A 37 5.46 4.83 -0.61
N ALA A 38 4.86 5.13 0.55
CA ALA A 38 4.67 6.50 1.02
C ALA A 38 6.01 7.23 1.24
N GLU A 39 7.03 6.54 1.75
CA GLU A 39 8.36 7.13 1.93
C GLU A 39 9.04 7.48 0.59
N VAL A 40 8.95 6.59 -0.41
CA VAL A 40 9.46 6.85 -1.75
C VAL A 40 8.69 7.99 -2.41
N LEU A 41 7.36 7.99 -2.29
CA LEU A 41 6.49 9.05 -2.80
C LEU A 41 6.86 10.41 -2.18
N LYS A 42 7.14 10.45 -0.88
CA LYS A 42 7.55 11.66 -0.16
C LYS A 42 8.88 12.20 -0.66
N ARG A 43 9.83 11.32 -0.94
CA ARG A 43 11.15 11.67 -1.50
C ARG A 43 11.05 12.24 -2.90
N ASN A 44 10.21 11.63 -3.75
CA ASN A 44 10.10 11.99 -5.16
C ASN A 44 9.14 13.16 -5.42
N THR A 45 8.23 13.46 -4.49
CA THR A 45 7.31 14.59 -4.61
C THR A 45 8.09 15.92 -4.62
N PRO A 46 7.97 16.74 -5.69
CA PRO A 46 8.68 18.01 -5.79
C PRO A 46 8.37 18.97 -4.65
N ARG A 47 9.42 19.56 -4.06
CA ARG A 47 9.31 20.58 -3.00
C ARG A 47 9.58 21.97 -3.54
N SER A 48 8.62 22.88 -3.35
CA SER A 48 8.79 24.29 -3.67
C SER A 48 9.65 25.00 -2.62
N LYS A 49 10.65 25.78 -3.06
CA LYS A 49 11.44 26.65 -2.17
C LYS A 49 10.68 27.89 -1.68
N ARG A 50 9.50 28.18 -2.28
CA ARG A 50 8.75 29.42 -2.07
C ARG A 50 7.82 29.38 -0.85
N ASN A 51 7.33 28.19 -0.48
CA ASN A 51 6.47 28.01 0.69
C ASN A 51 7.26 27.29 1.78
N LYS A 52 7.34 27.88 2.97
CA LYS A 52 8.13 27.33 4.09
C LYS A 52 7.35 26.43 5.04
N THR A 53 6.01 26.47 5.00
CA THR A 53 5.17 25.90 6.07
C THR A 53 4.44 24.62 5.68
N GLU A 54 4.06 24.42 4.42
CA GLU A 54 3.37 23.19 3.97
C GLU A 54 3.79 22.78 2.56
N HIS A 55 4.45 21.63 2.43
CA HIS A 55 4.78 21.03 1.14
C HIS A 55 3.80 19.91 0.78
N LEU A 56 3.59 19.68 -0.52
CA LEU A 56 2.78 18.56 -1.01
C LEU A 56 3.32 17.20 -0.52
N ALA A 57 4.64 17.07 -0.45
CA ALA A 57 5.32 15.88 0.07
C ALA A 57 4.93 15.54 1.52
N ASP A 58 4.53 16.54 2.32
CA ASP A 58 4.10 16.34 3.71
C ASP A 58 2.58 16.10 3.82
N MET A 59 1.88 16.11 2.69
CA MET A 59 0.43 15.88 2.60
C MET A 59 0.10 14.49 2.04
N ILE A 60 1.08 13.58 2.03
CA ILE A 60 0.88 12.17 1.74
C ILE A 60 0.21 11.50 2.94
N THR A 61 -0.78 10.68 2.68
CA THR A 61 -1.59 10.02 3.69
C THR A 61 -2.01 8.65 3.20
N TYR A 62 -2.13 7.72 4.14
CA TYR A 62 -2.71 6.40 3.94
C TYR A 62 -3.37 5.98 5.25
N LYS A 63 -4.32 5.05 5.18
CA LYS A 63 -5.00 4.52 6.36
C LYS A 63 -5.00 2.98 6.25
N PRO A 64 -4.34 2.25 7.17
CA PRO A 64 -4.19 0.80 7.08
C PRO A 64 -5.51 0.04 6.87
N GLY A 65 -5.64 -0.68 5.76
CA GLY A 65 -6.82 -1.48 5.41
C GLY A 65 -8.02 -0.70 4.90
N PHE A 66 -7.87 0.61 4.69
CA PHE A 66 -8.90 1.47 4.13
C PHE A 66 -8.54 1.96 2.73
N ASP A 67 -9.56 2.02 1.89
CA ASP A 67 -9.50 2.69 0.59
C ASP A 67 -9.62 4.22 0.71
N ILE A 68 -9.50 4.92 -0.42
CA ILE A 68 -9.67 6.38 -0.52
C ILE A 68 -11.07 6.88 -0.11
N GLU A 69 -12.09 6.02 -0.17
CA GLU A 69 -13.46 6.34 0.21
C GLU A 69 -13.72 6.13 1.71
N GLY A 70 -12.81 5.45 2.41
CA GLY A 70 -12.90 5.15 3.83
C GLY A 70 -13.57 3.81 4.15
N ASN A 71 -13.73 2.91 3.17
CA ASN A 71 -14.23 1.56 3.40
C ASN A 71 -13.10 0.62 3.83
N PHE A 72 -13.37 -0.25 4.80
CA PHE A 72 -12.41 -1.26 5.25
C PHE A 72 -12.43 -2.48 4.33
N THR A 73 -11.57 -2.48 3.31
CA THR A 73 -11.48 -3.54 2.30
C THR A 73 -10.26 -4.44 2.50
N GLY A 74 -9.38 -4.10 3.44
CA GLY A 74 -8.10 -4.76 3.64
C GLY A 74 -7.04 -4.34 2.63
N ASN A 75 -7.36 -3.44 1.69
CA ASN A 75 -6.38 -2.74 0.86
C ASN A 75 -6.00 -1.43 1.55
N THR A 76 -4.76 -0.98 1.37
CA THR A 76 -4.31 0.30 1.91
C THR A 76 -3.95 1.22 0.75
N ASP A 77 -4.79 2.24 0.52
CA ASP A 77 -4.50 3.23 -0.53
C ASP A 77 -3.54 4.31 -0.01
N VAL A 78 -2.52 4.63 -0.83
CA VAL A 78 -1.60 5.74 -0.57
C VAL A 78 -1.91 6.87 -1.54
N GLY A 79 -2.05 8.08 -1.01
CA GLY A 79 -2.29 9.24 -1.85
C GLY A 79 -2.03 10.56 -1.13
N PHE A 80 -2.51 11.64 -1.73
CA PHE A 80 -2.43 12.97 -1.15
C PHE A 80 -3.74 13.34 -0.47
N LYS A 81 -3.69 14.18 0.57
CA LYS A 81 -4.88 14.78 1.17
C LYS A 81 -5.75 15.42 0.08
N LYS A 82 -7.07 15.19 0.16
CA LYS A 82 -8.07 15.67 -0.82
C LYS A 82 -7.93 17.15 -1.14
N SER A 83 -7.60 17.98 -0.15
CA SER A 83 -7.42 19.44 -0.32
C SER A 83 -6.22 19.84 -1.19
N LYS A 84 -5.26 18.93 -1.44
CA LYS A 84 -4.02 19.20 -2.20
C LYS A 84 -3.75 18.19 -3.32
N ALA A 85 -4.54 17.12 -3.44
CA ALA A 85 -4.34 16.07 -4.45
C ALA A 85 -4.33 16.58 -5.90
N TYR A 86 -5.12 17.61 -6.23
CA TYR A 86 -5.11 18.20 -7.58
C TYR A 86 -3.76 18.84 -7.95
N ILE A 87 -2.99 19.30 -6.96
CA ILE A 87 -1.64 19.87 -7.16
C ILE A 87 -0.67 18.77 -7.60
N ALA A 88 -0.80 17.57 -7.04
CA ALA A 88 0.02 16.42 -7.44
C ALA A 88 -0.16 16.11 -8.93
N ARG A 89 -1.39 16.12 -9.43
CA ARG A 89 -1.68 15.94 -10.86
C ARG A 89 -1.01 17.01 -11.71
N PHE A 90 -1.13 18.29 -11.32
CA PHE A 90 -0.50 19.38 -12.07
C PHE A 90 1.03 19.27 -12.09
N LEU A 91 1.65 18.84 -11.00
CA LEU A 91 3.10 18.61 -10.97
C LEU A 91 3.48 17.40 -11.81
N ASN A 92 2.70 16.31 -11.75
CA ASN A 92 3.00 15.10 -12.48
C ASN A 92 2.86 15.30 -13.99
N ASP A 93 1.71 15.79 -14.45
CA ASP A 93 1.32 15.85 -15.86
C ASP A 93 1.66 17.19 -16.52
N GLY A 94 2.01 18.19 -15.71
CA GLY A 94 2.24 19.56 -16.16
C GLY A 94 0.95 20.35 -16.37
N THR A 95 1.13 21.61 -16.77
CA THR A 95 0.05 22.52 -17.16
C THR A 95 0.53 23.38 -18.33
N LYS A 96 -0.34 24.24 -18.89
CA LYS A 96 0.04 25.16 -19.98
C LYS A 96 1.34 25.97 -19.72
N LYS A 97 1.67 26.28 -18.46
CA LYS A 97 2.82 27.11 -18.07
C LYS A 97 3.88 26.37 -17.26
N MET A 98 3.79 25.05 -17.12
CA MET A 98 4.66 24.25 -16.27
C MET A 98 4.86 22.87 -16.88
N SER A 99 6.11 22.47 -17.10
CA SER A 99 6.42 21.14 -17.61
C SER A 99 6.08 20.04 -16.61
N ALA A 100 5.70 18.88 -17.13
CA ALA A 100 5.47 17.67 -16.37
C ALA A 100 6.76 17.21 -15.65
N THR A 101 6.60 16.65 -14.45
CA THR A 101 7.72 16.08 -13.70
C THR A 101 7.75 14.56 -13.69
N HIS A 102 6.62 13.91 -14.01
CA HIS A 102 6.49 12.44 -14.01
C HIS A 102 7.00 11.78 -12.71
N PHE A 103 6.89 12.49 -11.58
CA PHE A 103 7.44 12.03 -10.32
C PHE A 103 6.71 10.78 -9.78
N PHE A 104 5.45 10.58 -10.18
CA PHE A 104 4.68 9.41 -9.81
C PHE A 104 5.20 8.15 -10.50
N ASP A 105 5.47 8.20 -11.79
CA ASP A 105 6.00 7.05 -12.55
C ASP A 105 7.34 6.60 -11.96
N LYS A 106 8.22 7.57 -11.70
CA LYS A 106 9.48 7.32 -10.98
C LYS A 106 9.27 6.69 -9.59
N THR A 107 8.24 7.11 -8.88
CA THR A 107 7.91 6.55 -7.56
C THR A 107 7.46 5.10 -7.68
N VAL A 108 6.61 4.78 -8.66
CA VAL A 108 6.16 3.41 -8.90
C VAL A 108 7.35 2.52 -9.20
N ASP A 109 8.24 2.94 -10.10
CA ASP A 109 9.42 2.16 -10.48
C ASP A 109 10.37 1.93 -9.29
N GLU A 110 10.63 2.95 -8.48
CA GLU A 110 11.54 2.85 -7.33
C GLU A 110 10.93 2.10 -6.13
N ALA A 111 9.62 2.24 -5.91
CA ALA A 111 8.95 1.68 -4.75
C ALA A 111 8.49 0.24 -4.95
N LEU A 112 8.35 -0.24 -6.20
CA LEU A 112 7.75 -1.54 -6.51
C LEU A 112 8.39 -2.67 -5.70
N VAL A 113 9.72 -2.80 -5.78
CA VAL A 113 10.45 -3.87 -5.11
C VAL A 113 10.36 -3.74 -3.59
N ALA A 114 10.59 -2.54 -3.05
CA ALA A 114 10.56 -2.30 -1.62
C ALA A 114 9.17 -2.52 -1.01
N ALA A 115 8.11 -2.14 -1.72
CA ALA A 115 6.73 -2.37 -1.29
C ALA A 115 6.39 -3.86 -1.32
N GLN A 116 6.79 -4.58 -2.38
CA GLN A 116 6.58 -6.03 -2.47
C GLN A 116 7.36 -6.82 -1.42
N GLU A 117 8.61 -6.44 -1.13
CA GLU A 117 9.41 -7.06 -0.07
C GLU A 117 8.79 -6.81 1.32
N ALA A 118 8.29 -5.60 1.58
CA ALA A 118 7.60 -5.28 2.82
C ALA A 118 6.29 -6.07 2.99
N GLU A 119 5.50 -6.19 1.92
CA GLU A 119 4.29 -7.02 1.89
C GLU A 119 4.61 -8.49 2.11
N ALA A 120 5.64 -9.02 1.43
CA ALA A 120 6.07 -10.41 1.59
C ALA A 120 6.53 -10.70 3.02
N ALA A 121 7.33 -9.82 3.63
CA ALA A 121 7.76 -9.98 5.02
C ALA A 121 6.58 -9.99 6.00
N ALA A 122 5.61 -9.10 5.80
CA ALA A 122 4.38 -9.08 6.60
C ALA A 122 3.53 -10.34 6.40
N TYR A 123 3.43 -10.82 5.15
CA TYR A 123 2.72 -12.06 4.81
C TYR A 123 3.35 -13.27 5.50
N TYR A 124 4.68 -13.43 5.42
CA TYR A 124 5.36 -14.55 6.08
C TYR A 124 5.24 -14.51 7.61
N THR A 125 5.17 -13.32 8.21
CA THR A 125 4.91 -13.19 9.65
C THR A 125 3.51 -13.70 10.01
N ILE A 126 2.52 -13.43 9.16
CA ILE A 126 1.12 -13.80 9.38
C ILE A 126 0.85 -15.28 9.10
N VAL A 127 1.44 -15.83 8.03
CA VAL A 127 1.19 -17.19 7.56
C VAL A 127 2.21 -18.18 8.13
N GLY A 128 3.47 -17.78 8.26
CA GLY A 128 4.56 -18.60 8.79
C GLY A 128 4.56 -18.74 10.31
N GLY A 129 3.86 -17.87 11.04
CA GLY A 129 3.66 -18.01 12.50
C GLY A 129 2.55 -19.00 12.90
N GLY A 130 2.04 -19.80 11.95
CA GLY A 130 0.99 -20.79 12.16
C GLY A 130 1.43 -22.25 12.01
N LEU A 131 2.75 -22.51 11.96
CA LEU A 131 3.33 -23.86 11.90
C LEU A 131 4.29 -24.07 13.09
N ASP A 132 3.72 -24.02 14.30
CA ASP A 132 4.35 -24.52 15.54
C ASP A 132 3.54 -25.71 16.06
#